data_AF-A0A0M2NI47-F1
#
_entry.id   AF-A0A0M2NI47-F1
#
_cell.length_a   1.000
_cell.length_b   1.000
_cell.length_c   1.000
_cell.angle_alpha   90.00
_cell.angle_beta   90.00
_cell.angle_gamma   90.00
#
_symmetry.space_group_name_H-M   'P 1'
#
loop_
_entity.id
_entity.type
_entity.pdbx_description
1 polymer ?
#
loop_
_entity_poly.entity_id
_entity_poly.type
_entity_poly.pdbx_seq_one_letter_code
_entity_poly.pdbx_strand_id
1 'polypeptide(L)'
;MNSKELVLKTLEGRNTNGRAPRQLWTLPYAEQHFPEQLKNITSTFQNDIVEVPPEAKQYRTKPQITGDFYELGEYIDEWGCQFTNLQKGIVGEVKKPIIVDEEWGDAKDVHIPEELLTIDTEKINEYCAGTDQFVLASDIARPFERLQFLRGTENLFMDFAYHPLELYRFSFQSF
;
A
#
# COMPACT_ATOMS: atom_id res chain seq x y z
N MET A 1 19.86 -20.71 9.36
CA MET A 1 18.96 -20.20 8.32
C MET A 1 18.42 -18.87 8.80
N ASN A 2 18.67 -17.78 8.09
CA ASN A 2 18.15 -16.46 8.47
C ASN A 2 16.67 -16.31 8.06
N SER A 3 16.04 -15.20 8.46
CA SER A 3 14.63 -14.94 8.18
C SER A 3 14.35 -14.81 6.67
N LYS A 4 15.26 -14.20 5.90
CA LYS A 4 15.18 -14.12 4.43
C LYS A 4 15.14 -15.50 3.77
N GLU A 5 16.06 -16.40 4.14
CA GLU A 5 16.09 -17.78 3.67
C GLU A 5 14.85 -18.58 4.09
N LEU A 6 14.34 -18.35 5.32
CA LEU A 6 13.12 -18.99 5.80
C LEU A 6 11.90 -18.61 4.94
N VAL A 7 11.75 -17.33 4.62
CA VAL A 7 10.65 -16.84 3.78
C VAL A 7 10.74 -17.45 2.38
N LEU A 8 11.91 -17.34 1.74
CA LEU A 8 12.12 -17.88 0.39
C LEU A 8 11.81 -19.38 0.32
N LYS A 9 12.40 -20.19 1.21
CA LYS A 9 12.12 -21.64 1.24
C LYS A 9 10.67 -21.96 1.54
N THR A 10 9.96 -21.13 2.30
CA THR A 10 8.53 -21.34 2.56
C THR A 10 7.71 -21.09 1.31
N LEU A 11 7.96 -19.99 0.59
CA LEU A 11 7.28 -19.66 -0.67
C LEU A 11 7.54 -20.74 -1.74
N GLU A 12 8.71 -21.37 -1.73
CA GLU A 12 9.07 -22.44 -2.67
C GLU A 12 8.62 -23.84 -2.21
N GLY A 13 7.95 -23.99 -1.06
CA GLY A 13 7.53 -25.29 -0.53
C GLY A 13 8.68 -26.19 -0.03
N ARG A 14 9.85 -25.61 0.26
CA ARG A 14 11.08 -26.30 0.70
C ARG A 14 11.46 -26.06 2.17
N ASN A 15 10.55 -25.51 2.96
CA ASN A 15 10.81 -25.19 4.36
C ASN A 15 10.81 -26.45 5.23
N THR A 16 11.96 -26.75 5.85
CA THR A 16 12.16 -27.87 6.78
C THR A 16 12.44 -27.43 8.21
N ASN A 17 12.27 -26.15 8.54
CA ASN A 17 12.66 -25.55 9.82
C ASN A 17 11.59 -25.69 10.92
N GLY A 18 10.47 -26.36 10.63
CA GLY A 18 9.41 -26.63 11.62
C GLY A 18 8.60 -25.39 12.06
N ARG A 19 8.80 -24.22 11.44
CA ARG A 19 7.93 -23.04 11.63
C ARG A 19 7.73 -22.25 10.34
N ALA A 20 6.59 -21.58 10.24
CA ALA A 20 6.33 -20.59 9.20
C ALA A 20 7.05 -19.25 9.50
N PRO A 21 7.40 -18.46 8.48
CA PRO A 21 7.79 -17.07 8.65
C PRO A 21 6.62 -16.25 9.20
N ARG A 22 6.93 -15.21 9.99
CA ARG A 22 5.92 -14.40 10.67
C ARG A 22 6.08 -12.92 10.35
N GLN A 23 4.95 -12.24 10.31
CA GLN A 23 4.88 -10.79 10.34
C GLN A 23 3.60 -10.41 11.10
N LEU A 24 3.71 -9.50 12.06
CA LEU A 24 2.54 -8.90 12.69
C LEU A 24 2.21 -7.59 11.97
N TRP A 25 1.05 -7.53 11.32
CA TRP A 25 0.52 -6.30 10.74
C TRP A 25 -0.22 -5.52 11.81
N THR A 26 0.25 -4.33 12.12
CA THR A 26 -0.36 -3.42 13.11
C THR A 26 -0.87 -2.17 12.45
N LEU A 27 -1.81 -1.52 13.12
CA LEU A 27 -2.20 -0.15 12.85
C LEU A 27 -1.79 0.71 14.05
N PRO A 28 -1.59 2.03 13.87
CA PRO A 28 -1.18 2.91 14.97
C PRO A 28 -2.13 2.85 16.17
N TYR A 29 -3.41 2.49 15.97
CA TYR A 29 -4.35 2.25 17.07
C TYR A 29 -3.81 1.21 18.08
N ALA A 30 -3.26 0.09 17.61
CA ALA A 30 -2.73 -0.94 18.49
C ALA A 30 -1.50 -0.45 19.28
N GLU A 31 -0.65 0.34 18.64
CA GLU A 31 0.53 0.93 19.27
C GLU A 31 0.15 1.97 20.34
N GLN A 32 -0.88 2.76 20.08
CA GLN A 32 -1.36 3.80 20.98
C GLN A 32 -2.14 3.22 22.18
N HIS A 33 -2.93 2.17 21.97
CA HIS A 33 -3.85 1.65 23.00
C HIS A 33 -3.34 0.39 23.71
N PHE A 34 -2.46 -0.39 23.09
CA PHE A 34 -1.95 -1.66 23.64
C PHE A 34 -0.42 -1.82 23.51
N PRO A 35 0.38 -0.79 23.89
CA PRO A 35 1.83 -0.81 23.66
C PRO A 35 2.54 -1.95 24.39
N GLU A 36 2.10 -2.29 25.61
CA GLU A 36 2.72 -3.37 26.40
C GLU A 36 2.44 -4.75 25.80
N GLN A 37 1.20 -5.00 25.38
CA GLN A 37 0.81 -6.25 24.73
C GLN A 37 1.54 -6.40 23.40
N LEU A 38 1.60 -5.33 22.60
CA LEU A 38 2.32 -5.33 21.34
C LEU A 38 3.82 -5.58 21.54
N LYS A 39 4.43 -4.98 22.56
CA LYS A 39 5.83 -5.24 22.94
C LYS A 39 6.04 -6.68 23.38
N ASN A 40 5.13 -7.25 24.16
CA ASN A 40 5.21 -8.65 24.59
C ASN A 40 5.14 -9.62 23.40
N ILE A 41 4.24 -9.36 22.45
CA ILE A 41 4.11 -10.16 21.23
C ILE A 41 5.38 -10.04 20.37
N THR A 42 5.84 -8.82 20.08
CA THR A 42 6.98 -8.59 19.17
C THR A 42 8.33 -9.01 19.76
N SER A 43 8.49 -8.99 21.08
CA SER A 43 9.69 -9.54 21.75
C SER A 43 9.70 -11.07 21.79
N THR A 44 8.53 -11.70 21.90
CA THR A 44 8.40 -13.18 21.89
C THR A 44 8.47 -13.74 20.47
N PHE A 45 7.84 -13.04 19.53
CA PHE A 45 7.65 -13.47 18.15
C PHE A 45 8.21 -12.40 17.20
N GLN A 46 9.54 -12.42 17.03
CA GLN A 46 10.20 -11.53 16.09
C GLN A 46 9.71 -11.76 14.66
N ASN A 47 9.53 -10.66 13.93
CA ASN A 47 9.14 -10.63 12.53
C ASN A 47 10.27 -11.17 11.64
N ASP A 48 9.92 -12.04 10.70
CA ASP A 48 10.82 -12.49 9.63
C ASP A 48 10.74 -11.60 8.39
N ILE A 49 9.63 -10.89 8.25
CA ILE A 49 9.35 -9.97 7.15
C ILE A 49 9.28 -8.56 7.72
N VAL A 50 9.97 -7.63 7.07
CA VAL A 50 9.99 -6.20 7.40
C VAL A 50 9.72 -5.38 6.15
N GLU A 51 9.44 -4.11 6.33
CA GLU A 51 9.31 -3.14 5.24
C GLU A 51 10.52 -2.22 5.21
N VAL A 52 10.73 -1.56 4.07
CA VAL A 52 11.73 -0.47 3.98
C VAL A 52 11.26 0.68 4.86
N PRO A 53 12.06 1.14 5.82
CA PRO A 53 11.64 2.20 6.73
C PRO A 53 11.70 3.57 6.02
N PRO A 54 10.96 4.59 6.50
CA PRO A 54 10.80 5.87 5.79
C PRO A 54 12.11 6.59 5.44
N GLU A 55 13.17 6.35 6.21
CA GLU A 55 14.49 6.95 6.05
C GLU A 55 15.21 6.41 4.82
N ALA A 56 14.92 5.14 4.46
CA ALA A 56 15.43 4.48 3.26
C ALA A 56 14.44 4.58 2.08
N LYS A 57 13.13 4.74 2.34
CA LYS A 57 12.09 4.91 1.32
C LYS A 57 11.94 6.38 0.91
N GLN A 58 12.95 6.93 0.23
CA GLN A 58 12.94 8.32 -0.23
C GLN A 58 12.55 8.45 -1.70
N TYR A 59 11.92 9.59 -2.05
CA TYR A 59 11.58 9.94 -3.42
C TYR A 59 12.33 11.21 -3.84
N ARG A 60 12.86 11.26 -5.06
CA ARG A 60 13.51 12.47 -5.60
C ARG A 60 12.48 13.59 -5.79
N THR A 61 11.31 13.23 -6.28
CA THR A 61 10.14 14.10 -6.33
C THR A 61 9.12 13.57 -5.33
N LYS A 62 8.71 14.39 -4.36
CA LYS A 62 7.75 13.93 -3.35
C LYS A 62 6.36 13.77 -3.99
N PRO A 63 5.65 12.65 -3.75
CA PRO A 63 4.27 12.52 -4.18
C PRO A 63 3.39 13.56 -3.50
N GLN A 64 2.35 14.00 -4.19
CA GLN A 64 1.41 15.00 -3.69
C GLN A 64 0.40 14.33 -2.76
N ILE A 65 0.56 14.51 -1.45
CA ILE A 65 -0.37 13.99 -0.45
C ILE A 65 -0.81 15.11 0.49
N THR A 66 -2.03 15.02 1.03
CA THR A 66 -2.55 15.96 2.04
C THR A 66 -3.08 15.19 3.25
N GLY A 67 -2.74 15.64 4.45
CA GLY A 67 -3.18 14.99 5.69
C GLY A 67 -2.36 13.75 6.05
N ASP A 68 -2.86 12.98 7.02
CA ASP A 68 -2.27 11.72 7.49
C ASP A 68 -3.33 10.61 7.42
N PHE A 69 -2.95 9.47 6.85
CA PHE A 69 -3.85 8.35 6.58
C PHE A 69 -4.47 7.74 7.85
N TYR A 70 -3.83 7.94 9.00
CA TYR A 70 -4.24 7.41 10.29
C TYR A 70 -4.74 8.48 11.28
N GLU A 71 -4.72 9.76 10.93
CA GLU A 71 -5.29 10.83 11.77
C GLU A 71 -6.76 11.08 11.45
N LEU A 72 -7.48 11.67 12.40
CA LEU A 72 -8.87 12.09 12.20
C LEU A 72 -8.97 13.16 11.11
N GLY A 73 -9.94 13.00 10.21
CA GLY A 73 -10.25 13.99 9.17
C GLY A 73 -10.09 13.46 7.76
N GLU A 74 -9.61 14.31 6.86
CA GLU A 74 -9.45 13.99 5.44
C GLU A 74 -7.98 13.71 5.12
N TYR A 75 -7.77 12.64 4.35
CA TYR A 75 -6.50 12.32 3.72
C TYR A 75 -6.69 12.26 2.21
N ILE A 76 -5.82 12.93 1.45
CA ILE A 76 -5.79 12.86 0.00
C ILE A 76 -4.49 12.17 -0.39
N ASP A 77 -4.62 11.05 -1.10
CA ASP A 77 -3.48 10.26 -1.53
C ASP A 77 -2.83 10.83 -2.80
N GLU A 78 -1.79 10.15 -3.25
CA GLU A 78 -0.98 10.58 -4.38
C GLU A 78 -1.72 10.61 -5.72
N TRP A 79 -2.88 9.96 -5.84
CA TRP A 79 -3.73 10.02 -7.03
C TRP A 79 -4.80 11.11 -6.94
N GLY A 80 -4.91 11.78 -5.79
CA GLY A 80 -5.98 12.72 -5.50
C GLY A 80 -7.24 12.08 -4.91
N CYS A 81 -7.22 10.78 -4.58
CA CYS A 81 -8.37 10.11 -3.98
C CYS A 81 -8.56 10.59 -2.54
N GLN A 82 -9.80 11.00 -2.20
CA GLN A 82 -10.12 11.51 -0.87
C GLN A 82 -10.64 10.40 0.04
N PHE A 83 -9.95 10.22 1.17
CA PHE A 83 -10.30 9.33 2.27
C PHE A 83 -10.81 10.14 3.46
N THR A 84 -11.81 9.62 4.16
CA THR A 84 -12.27 10.18 5.43
C THR A 84 -12.02 9.18 6.55
N ASN A 85 -11.27 9.63 7.55
CA ASN A 85 -10.97 8.85 8.72
C ASN A 85 -11.78 9.35 9.92
N LEU A 86 -12.65 8.48 10.43
CA LEU A 86 -13.54 8.75 11.57
C LEU A 86 -12.94 8.32 12.91
N GLN A 87 -11.81 7.61 12.90
CA GLN A 87 -11.17 7.13 14.12
C GLN A 87 -9.64 7.18 13.98
N LYS A 88 -8.99 7.92 14.89
CA LYS A 88 -7.54 7.97 14.96
C LYS A 88 -6.94 6.56 15.09
N GLY A 89 -5.88 6.32 14.33
CA GLY A 89 -5.07 5.11 14.37
C GLY A 89 -5.58 3.96 13.50
N ILE A 90 -6.67 4.13 12.73
CA ILE A 90 -7.12 3.18 11.71
C ILE A 90 -7.11 3.83 10.33
N VAL A 91 -7.29 3.02 9.28
CA VAL A 91 -7.36 3.50 7.89
C VAL A 91 -8.75 4.06 7.58
N GLY A 92 -8.81 5.23 6.94
CA GLY A 92 -10.05 5.85 6.49
C GLY A 92 -10.70 5.15 5.29
N GLU A 93 -11.98 5.45 5.07
CA GLU A 93 -12.74 4.97 3.90
C GLU A 93 -12.64 5.97 2.75
N VAL A 94 -12.56 5.49 1.51
CA VAL A 94 -12.66 6.34 0.32
C VAL A 94 -14.06 6.91 0.25
N LYS A 95 -14.19 8.23 0.10
CA LYS A 95 -15.50 8.89 0.05
C LYS A 95 -15.83 9.51 -1.30
N LYS A 96 -14.85 9.94 -2.08
CA LYS A 96 -15.10 10.66 -3.34
C LYS A 96 -14.25 10.09 -4.48
N PRO A 97 -14.88 9.41 -5.45
CA PRO A 97 -14.20 9.04 -6.68
C PRO A 97 -13.89 10.28 -7.52
N ILE A 98 -12.88 10.17 -8.37
CA ILE A 98 -12.44 11.22 -9.31
C ILE A 98 -13.18 11.07 -10.64
N ILE A 99 -13.37 9.83 -11.09
CA ILE A 99 -14.05 9.47 -12.35
C ILE A 99 -15.53 9.23 -12.04
N VAL A 100 -16.35 10.27 -12.20
CA VAL A 100 -17.80 10.25 -11.95
C VAL A 100 -18.63 10.29 -13.22
N ASP A 101 -18.09 10.78 -14.34
CA ASP A 101 -18.76 10.76 -15.64
C ASP A 101 -19.08 9.32 -16.06
N GLU A 102 -20.31 9.07 -16.54
CA GLU A 102 -20.73 7.76 -17.04
C GLU A 102 -19.88 7.33 -18.25
N GLU A 103 -19.51 8.29 -19.10
CA GLU A 103 -18.71 8.08 -20.31
C GLU A 103 -17.20 8.29 -20.05
N TRP A 104 -16.77 8.33 -18.78
CA TRP A 104 -15.36 8.48 -18.38
C TRP A 104 -14.70 9.79 -18.88
N GLY A 105 -15.47 10.83 -19.16
CA GLY A 105 -14.97 12.11 -19.71
C GLY A 105 -13.98 12.86 -18.81
N ASP A 106 -14.01 12.59 -17.51
CA ASP A 106 -13.14 13.13 -16.46
C ASP A 106 -11.90 12.25 -16.18
N ALA A 107 -11.81 11.05 -16.77
CA ALA A 107 -10.64 10.18 -16.60
C ALA A 107 -9.33 10.80 -17.10
N LYS A 108 -9.41 11.72 -18.06
CA LYS A 108 -8.27 12.50 -18.58
C LYS A 108 -7.69 13.49 -17.57
N ASP A 109 -8.48 13.86 -16.55
CA ASP A 109 -8.11 14.84 -15.54
C ASP A 109 -7.48 14.16 -14.29
N VAL A 110 -7.42 12.82 -14.28
CA VAL A 110 -6.76 12.03 -13.24
C VAL A 110 -5.25 12.29 -13.28
N HIS A 111 -4.69 12.69 -12.14
CA HIS A 111 -3.24 12.78 -11.96
C HIS A 111 -2.63 11.37 -11.88
N ILE A 112 -1.65 11.09 -12.72
CA ILE A 112 -0.84 9.87 -12.64
C ILE A 112 0.41 10.20 -11.81
N PRO A 113 0.61 9.54 -10.64
CA PRO A 113 1.67 9.90 -9.72
C PRO A 113 3.03 9.33 -10.14
N GLU A 114 3.58 9.84 -11.24
CA GLU A 114 4.93 9.50 -11.73
C GLU A 114 6.01 9.79 -10.67
N GLU A 115 5.73 10.65 -9.68
CA GLU A 115 6.61 10.89 -8.54
C GLU A 115 6.97 9.62 -7.78
N LEU A 116 6.05 8.64 -7.72
CA LEU A 116 6.30 7.33 -7.11
C LEU A 116 7.41 6.55 -7.82
N LEU A 117 7.63 6.79 -9.12
CA LEU A 117 8.69 6.15 -9.91
C LEU A 117 10.07 6.74 -9.60
N THR A 118 10.14 7.83 -8.84
CA THR A 118 11.38 8.53 -8.50
C THR A 118 12.04 8.03 -7.21
N ILE A 119 11.65 6.84 -6.76
CA ILE A 119 12.16 6.21 -5.54
C ILE A 119 13.69 6.02 -5.59
N ASP A 120 14.36 6.29 -4.47
CA ASP A 120 15.80 6.12 -4.33
C ASP A 120 16.15 4.65 -4.13
N THR A 121 16.39 3.96 -5.25
CA THR A 121 16.74 2.53 -5.24
C THR A 121 18.06 2.24 -4.55
N GLU A 122 19.00 3.19 -4.49
CA GLU A 122 20.31 2.98 -3.85
C GLU A 122 20.16 2.83 -2.34
N LYS A 123 19.43 3.74 -1.69
CA LYS A 123 19.14 3.66 -0.25
C LYS A 123 18.35 2.42 0.14
N ILE A 124 17.42 2.02 -0.72
CA ILE A 124 16.66 0.77 -0.54
C ILE A 124 17.60 -0.43 -0.59
N ASN A 125 18.48 -0.48 -1.58
CA ASN A 125 19.46 -1.56 -1.73
C ASN A 125 20.43 -1.62 -0.55
N GLU A 126 20.89 -0.47 -0.04
CA GLU A 126 21.71 -0.39 1.17
C GLU A 126 20.98 -0.97 2.40
N TYR A 127 19.72 -0.59 2.62
CA TYR A 127 18.91 -1.16 3.69
C TYR A 127 18.74 -2.68 3.55
N CYS A 128 18.39 -3.14 2.34
CA CYS A 128 18.21 -4.56 2.04
C CYS A 128 19.49 -5.39 2.23
N ALA A 129 20.66 -4.80 1.96
CA ALA A 129 21.97 -5.42 2.19
C ALA A 129 22.34 -5.47 3.68
N GLY A 130 21.84 -4.54 4.49
CA GLY A 130 22.09 -4.44 5.93
C GLY A 130 21.24 -5.35 6.82
N THR A 131 20.30 -6.13 6.26
CA THR A 131 19.39 -6.98 7.04
C THR A 131 19.30 -8.42 6.55
N ASP A 132 19.18 -9.32 7.52
CA ASP A 132 18.93 -10.75 7.36
C ASP A 132 17.42 -11.09 7.31
N GLN A 133 16.55 -10.11 7.53
CA GLN A 133 15.10 -10.24 7.38
C GLN A 133 14.70 -10.16 5.91
N PHE A 134 13.52 -10.70 5.59
CA PHE A 134 12.95 -10.55 4.26
C PHE A 134 12.32 -9.16 4.14
N VAL A 135 12.86 -8.32 3.27
CA VAL A 135 12.30 -6.97 3.04
C VAL A 135 11.19 -7.07 2.00
N LEU A 136 9.96 -6.79 2.41
CA LEU A 136 8.78 -6.76 1.56
C LEU A 136 8.57 -5.34 1.02
N ALA A 137 8.31 -5.24 -0.28
CA ALA A 137 7.79 -4.01 -0.87
C ALA A 137 6.31 -3.85 -0.48
N SER A 138 6.02 -2.93 0.42
CA SER A 138 4.64 -2.65 0.87
C SER A 138 3.83 -1.77 -0.07
N ASP A 139 4.52 -1.13 -1.02
CA ASP A 139 3.91 -0.30 -2.06
C ASP A 139 3.60 -1.13 -3.29
N ILE A 140 2.38 -1.63 -3.35
CA ILE A 140 1.86 -2.28 -4.55
C ILE A 140 0.84 -1.34 -5.17
N ALA A 141 0.95 -1.11 -6.48
CA ALA A 141 0.07 -0.23 -7.24
C ALA A 141 -1.42 -0.59 -7.13
N ARG A 142 -1.73 -1.82 -6.65
CA ARG A 142 -3.08 -2.36 -6.41
C ARG A 142 -4.07 -1.94 -7.51
N PRO A 143 -3.85 -2.34 -8.78
CA PRO A 143 -4.60 -1.75 -9.89
C PRO A 143 -6.11 -1.86 -9.73
N PHE A 144 -6.60 -2.97 -9.17
CA PHE A 144 -8.03 -3.16 -8.95
C PHE A 144 -8.59 -2.26 -7.84
N GLU A 145 -7.95 -2.20 -6.67
CA GLU A 145 -8.35 -1.29 -5.60
C GLU A 145 -8.21 0.16 -6.03
N ARG A 146 -7.16 0.49 -6.79
CA ARG A 146 -6.92 1.82 -7.34
C ARG A 146 -8.06 2.24 -8.27
N LEU A 147 -8.53 1.36 -9.15
CA LEU A 147 -9.73 1.60 -9.96
C LEU A 147 -10.97 1.83 -9.10
N GLN A 148 -11.13 1.07 -8.00
CA GLN A 148 -12.26 1.30 -7.08
C GLN A 148 -12.18 2.67 -6.41
N PHE A 149 -10.99 3.17 -6.10
CA PHE A 149 -10.82 4.48 -5.49
C PHE A 149 -11.09 5.60 -6.48
N LEU A 150 -10.63 5.44 -7.72
CA LEU A 150 -10.80 6.42 -8.79
C LEU A 150 -12.24 6.48 -9.31
N ARG A 151 -12.89 5.32 -9.52
CA ARG A 151 -14.22 5.21 -10.14
C ARG A 151 -15.36 5.09 -9.12
N GLY A 152 -15.04 4.66 -7.91
CA GLY A 152 -16.02 4.22 -6.92
C GLY A 152 -16.38 2.76 -7.16
N THR A 153 -16.48 1.98 -6.08
CA THR A 153 -16.72 0.53 -6.17
C THR A 153 -18.00 0.22 -6.93
N GLU A 154 -19.14 0.86 -6.62
CA GLU A 154 -20.41 0.54 -7.29
C GLU A 154 -20.33 0.75 -8.81
N ASN A 155 -19.88 1.93 -9.25
CA ASN A 155 -19.75 2.25 -10.67
C ASN A 155 -18.74 1.34 -11.37
N LEU A 156 -17.59 1.04 -10.74
CA LEU A 156 -16.60 0.12 -11.33
C LEU A 156 -17.18 -1.27 -11.58
N PHE A 157 -18.00 -1.78 -10.65
CA PHE A 157 -18.66 -3.07 -10.84
C PHE A 157 -19.72 -3.02 -11.95
N MET A 158 -20.44 -1.91 -12.09
CA MET A 158 -21.33 -1.71 -13.25
C MET A 158 -20.55 -1.63 -14.56
N ASP A 159 -19.39 -0.95 -14.58
CA ASP A 159 -18.52 -0.88 -15.74
C ASP A 159 -17.99 -2.29 -16.11
N PHE A 160 -17.63 -3.12 -15.14
CA PHE A 160 -17.28 -4.51 -15.45
C PHE A 160 -18.43 -5.34 -16.01
N ALA A 161 -19.69 -5.03 -15.64
CA ALA A 161 -20.85 -5.73 -16.18
C ALA A 161 -21.18 -5.28 -17.61
N TYR A 162 -21.03 -3.98 -17.91
CA TYR A 162 -21.37 -3.41 -19.21
C TYR A 162 -20.21 -3.29 -20.20
N HIS A 163 -18.98 -3.48 -19.73
CA HIS A 163 -17.75 -3.46 -20.53
C HIS A 163 -17.61 -2.19 -21.40
N PRO A 164 -17.71 -0.96 -20.84
CA PRO A 164 -17.50 0.24 -21.63
C PRO A 164 -16.04 0.27 -22.12
N LEU A 165 -15.83 0.72 -23.35
CA LEU A 165 -14.50 0.75 -23.96
C LEU A 165 -13.52 1.59 -23.14
N GLU A 166 -14.01 2.64 -22.49
CA GLU A 166 -13.17 3.62 -21.79
C GLU A 166 -12.54 3.08 -20.51
N LEU A 167 -13.21 2.15 -19.81
CA LEU A 167 -12.59 1.37 -18.73
C LEU A 167 -11.30 0.70 -19.22
N TYR A 168 -11.34 0.07 -20.40
CA TYR A 168 -10.19 -0.62 -20.96
C TYR A 168 -9.12 0.34 -21.48
N ARG A 169 -9.52 1.46 -22.08
CA ARG A 169 -8.56 2.49 -22.51
C ARG A 169 -7.79 3.05 -21.31
N PHE A 170 -8.50 3.43 -20.25
CA PHE A 170 -7.88 3.93 -19.02
C PHE A 170 -6.96 2.87 -18.37
N SER A 171 -7.40 1.61 -18.32
CA SER A 171 -6.68 0.54 -17.62
C SER A 171 -5.47 -0.02 -18.38
N PHE A 172 -5.47 0.03 -19.71
CA PHE A 172 -4.50 -0.70 -20.54
C PHE A 172 -3.80 0.13 -21.61
N GLN A 173 -4.22 1.37 -21.88
CA GLN A 173 -3.64 2.20 -22.96
C GLN A 173 -2.94 3.48 -22.48
N SER A 174 -2.90 3.77 -21.18
CA SER A 174 -2.19 4.94 -20.66
C SER A 174 -0.69 4.69 -20.51
N PHE A 175 0.05 4.73 -21.64
CA PHE A 175 1.49 5.02 -21.74
C PHE A 175 1.82 5.65 -23.09
#